data_AF-A0A8S8YA91-F1
#
_entry.id   AF-A0A8S8YA91-F1
#
_cell.length_a   1.000
_cell.length_b   1.000
_cell.length_c   1.000
_cell.angle_alpha   90.00
_cell.angle_beta   90.00
_cell.angle_gamma   90.00
#
_symmetry.space_group_name_H-M   'P 1'
#
loop_
_entity.id
_entity.type
_entity.pdbx_description
1 polymer ?
#
loop_
_entity_poly.entity_id
_entity_poly.type
_entity_poly.pdbx_seq_one_letter_code
_entity_poly.pdbx_strand_id
1 'polypeptide(L)'
;MKFTSLFARLGLLALGFILVAVLNDDSVWANASTTAPATSGTGGLAETLLNEWGFGLLVLGLLMAMAMMGAAYLVRDERMENLLWEFGGEEE
;
A
#
# COMPACT_ATOMS: atom_id res chain seq x y z
N MET A 1 18.72 -9.79 -21.71
CA MET A 1 18.32 -9.24 -20.40
C MET A 1 18.62 -7.75 -20.22
N LYS A 2 19.77 -7.22 -20.69
CA LYS A 2 20.09 -5.77 -20.55
C LYS A 2 19.28 -4.85 -21.47
N PHE A 3 18.93 -5.32 -22.68
CA PHE A 3 18.14 -4.53 -23.64
C PHE A 3 16.68 -4.36 -23.20
N THR A 4 16.07 -5.41 -22.66
CA THR A 4 14.71 -5.35 -22.12
C THR A 4 14.60 -4.43 -20.91
N SER A 5 15.60 -4.43 -20.02
CA SER A 5 15.61 -3.50 -18.88
C SER A 5 15.86 -2.04 -19.31
N LEU A 6 16.68 -1.81 -20.33
CA LEU A 6 16.89 -0.47 -20.91
C LEU A 6 15.61 0.06 -21.57
N PHE A 7 14.92 -0.77 -22.34
CA PHE A 7 13.66 -0.41 -23.00
C PHE A 7 12.56 -0.08 -21.98
N ALA A 8 12.43 -0.88 -20.91
CA ALA A 8 11.47 -0.61 -19.85
C ALA A 8 11.76 0.71 -19.12
N ARG A 9 13.04 1.03 -18.86
CA ARG A 9 13.45 2.30 -18.22
C ARG A 9 13.17 3.51 -19.11
N LEU A 10 13.45 3.41 -20.41
CA LEU A 10 13.12 4.46 -21.38
C LEU A 10 11.60 4.62 -21.53
N GLY A 11 10.85 3.53 -21.51
CA GLY A 11 9.38 3.54 -21.53
C GLY A 11 8.78 4.22 -20.30
N LEU A 12 9.31 3.92 -19.10
CA LEU A 12 8.88 4.59 -17.87
C LEU A 12 9.21 6.09 -17.88
N LEU A 13 10.38 6.46 -18.38
CA LEU A 13 10.79 7.86 -18.51
C LEU A 13 9.90 8.61 -19.51
N ALA A 14 9.59 8.00 -20.67
CA ALA A 14 8.65 8.55 -21.65
C ALA A 14 7.23 8.70 -21.06
N LEU A 15 6.75 7.71 -20.31
CA LEU A 15 5.47 7.78 -19.62
C LEU A 15 5.44 8.91 -18.58
N GLY A 16 6.54 9.11 -17.86
CA GLY A 16 6.71 10.26 -16.96
C GLY A 16 6.55 11.59 -17.69
N PHE A 17 7.20 11.77 -18.85
CA PHE A 17 7.04 12.98 -19.66
C PHE A 17 5.62 13.17 -20.18
N ILE A 18 4.95 12.11 -20.62
CA ILE A 18 3.56 12.16 -21.06
C ILE A 18 2.64 12.61 -19.92
N LEU A 19 2.83 12.06 -18.71
CA LEU A 19 2.04 12.46 -17.54
C LEU A 19 2.24 13.93 -17.18
N VAL A 20 3.49 14.41 -17.20
CA VAL A 20 3.78 15.83 -16.95
C VAL A 20 3.12 16.72 -18.00
N ALA A 21 3.15 16.32 -19.28
CA ALA A 21 2.51 17.08 -20.35
C ALA A 21 0.98 17.14 -20.17
N VAL A 22 0.34 16.02 -19.84
CA VAL A 22 -1.12 15.96 -19.60
C VAL A 22 -1.51 16.76 -18.35
N LEU A 23 -0.75 16.64 -17.26
CA LEU A 23 -1.05 17.37 -16.03
C LEU A 23 -0.86 18.89 -16.16
N ASN A 24 0.00 19.33 -17.06
CA ASN A 24 0.26 20.76 -17.30
C ASN A 24 -0.66 21.37 -18.36
N ASP A 25 -1.54 20.56 -18.97
CA ASP A 25 -2.52 21.05 -19.92
C ASP A 25 -3.65 21.78 -19.18
N ASP A 26 -3.84 23.07 -19.49
CA ASP A 26 -4.87 23.92 -18.88
C ASP A 26 -6.29 23.36 -19.10
N SER A 27 -6.53 22.66 -20.21
CA SER A 27 -7.83 22.04 -20.51
C SER A 27 -8.26 20.96 -19.52
N VAL A 28 -7.29 20.29 -18.87
CA VAL A 28 -7.56 19.28 -17.82
C VAL A 28 -8.15 19.93 -16.57
N TRP A 29 -7.80 21.19 -16.33
CA TRP A 29 -8.23 21.95 -15.15
C TRP A 29 -9.30 22.99 -15.45
N ALA A 30 -9.52 23.30 -16.74
CA ALA A 30 -10.44 24.35 -17.20
C ALA A 30 -11.90 24.14 -16.77
N ASN A 31 -12.30 22.89 -16.51
CA ASN A 31 -13.63 22.56 -16.03
C ASN A 31 -13.52 21.83 -14.69
N ALA A 32 -13.56 22.58 -13.59
CA ALA A 32 -13.83 21.98 -12.29
C ALA A 32 -15.19 21.27 -12.38
N SER A 33 -15.20 19.95 -12.18
CA SER A 33 -16.42 19.14 -12.25
C SER A 33 -17.45 19.69 -11.27
N THR A 34 -18.56 20.22 -11.77
CA THR A 34 -19.68 20.73 -10.94
C THR A 34 -20.47 19.60 -10.29
N THR A 35 -20.42 18.42 -10.88
CA THR A 35 -20.63 17.16 -10.18
C THR A 35 -19.36 16.87 -9.39
N ALA A 36 -19.45 16.93 -8.06
CA ALA A 36 -18.53 16.15 -7.24
C ALA A 36 -18.45 14.77 -7.88
N PRO A 37 -17.27 14.29 -8.31
CA PRO A 37 -17.19 13.00 -8.92
C PRO A 37 -17.87 12.03 -7.96
N ALA A 38 -18.69 11.12 -8.48
CA ALA A 38 -19.31 10.08 -7.66
C ALA A 38 -18.26 9.21 -6.93
N THR A 39 -16.97 9.52 -7.10
CA THR A 39 -15.79 8.95 -6.46
C THR A 39 -14.89 9.97 -5.71
N SER A 40 -15.21 11.27 -5.65
CA SER A 40 -14.36 12.29 -4.97
C SER A 40 -14.94 12.89 -3.70
N GLY A 41 -16.20 12.59 -3.39
CA GLY A 41 -16.68 12.70 -2.02
C GLY A 41 -16.33 11.40 -1.29
N THR A 42 -15.76 11.47 -0.09
CA THR A 42 -15.51 10.31 0.79
C THR A 42 -16.71 9.34 0.88
N GLY A 43 -17.93 9.81 0.63
CA GLY A 43 -19.15 9.01 0.55
C GLY A 43 -19.17 7.95 -0.55
N GLY A 44 -18.78 8.27 -1.80
CA GLY A 44 -18.92 7.33 -2.92
C GLY A 44 -17.90 6.18 -2.89
N LEU A 45 -16.68 6.48 -2.47
CA LEU A 45 -15.67 5.45 -2.19
C LEU A 45 -16.07 4.60 -0.97
N ALA A 46 -16.55 5.23 0.11
CA ALA A 46 -16.99 4.49 1.30
C ALA A 46 -18.17 3.56 1.00
N GLU A 47 -19.13 4.01 0.20
CA GLU A 47 -20.24 3.19 -0.29
C GLU A 47 -19.71 2.00 -1.09
N THR A 48 -18.81 2.27 -2.05
CA THR A 48 -18.22 1.22 -2.91
C THR A 48 -17.41 0.19 -2.11
N LEU A 49 -16.65 0.67 -1.13
CA LEU A 49 -15.85 -0.17 -0.24
C LEU A 49 -16.72 -1.03 0.67
N LEU A 50 -17.82 -0.49 1.19
CA LEU A 50 -18.70 -1.17 2.13
C LEU A 50 -19.66 -2.14 1.45
N ASN A 51 -20.27 -1.74 0.33
CA ASN A 51 -21.32 -2.52 -0.33
C ASN A 51 -20.74 -3.52 -1.36
N GLU A 52 -19.93 -3.04 -2.30
CA GLU A 52 -19.40 -3.89 -3.39
C GLU A 52 -18.16 -4.68 -2.95
N TRP A 53 -17.26 -4.06 -2.18
CA TRP A 53 -15.99 -4.68 -1.76
C TRP A 53 -15.97 -5.15 -0.30
N GLY A 54 -17.11 -5.10 0.41
CA GLY A 54 -17.18 -5.37 1.84
C GLY A 54 -16.60 -6.72 2.25
N PHE A 55 -16.87 -7.78 1.46
CA PHE A 55 -16.30 -9.10 1.73
C PHE A 55 -14.78 -9.14 1.52
N GLY A 56 -14.26 -8.45 0.49
CA GLY A 56 -12.83 -8.33 0.26
C GLY A 56 -12.11 -7.59 1.39
N LEU A 57 -12.73 -6.52 1.91
CA LEU A 57 -12.20 -5.80 3.07
C LEU A 57 -12.23 -6.62 4.35
N LEU A 58 -13.26 -7.44 4.56
CA LEU A 58 -13.31 -8.37 5.70
C LEU A 58 -12.12 -9.33 5.66
N VAL A 59 -11.87 -9.96 4.51
CA VAL A 59 -10.73 -10.87 4.32
C VAL A 59 -9.41 -10.14 4.53
N LEU A 60 -9.25 -8.93 3.99
CA LEU A 60 -8.06 -8.11 4.20
C LEU A 60 -7.84 -7.78 5.69
N GLY A 61 -8.92 -7.45 6.41
CA GLY A 61 -8.88 -7.18 7.86
C GLY A 61 -8.43 -8.41 8.65
N LEU A 62 -8.92 -9.60 8.31
CA LEU A 62 -8.48 -10.86 8.93
C LEU A 62 -7.00 -11.14 8.65
N LEU A 63 -6.54 -10.91 7.41
CA LEU A 63 -5.13 -11.07 7.04
C LEU A 63 -4.23 -10.08 7.81
N MET A 64 -4.66 -8.83 7.95
CA MET A 64 -3.94 -7.84 8.77
C MET A 64 -3.91 -8.23 10.24
N ALA A 65 -5.02 -8.73 10.80
CA ALA A 65 -5.05 -9.21 12.18
C ALA A 65 -4.08 -10.38 12.41
N MET A 66 -4.06 -11.34 11.48
CA MET A 66 -3.12 -12.46 11.52
C MET A 66 -1.67 -11.97 11.43
N ALA A 67 -1.39 -11.00 10.56
CA ALA A 67 -0.06 -10.41 10.43
C ALA A 67 0.39 -9.69 11.72
N MET A 68 -0.49 -8.92 12.36
CA MET A 68 -0.19 -8.26 13.64
C MET A 68 0.09 -9.27 14.76
N MET A 69 -0.72 -10.35 14.85
CA MET A 69 -0.46 -11.40 15.83
C MET A 69 0.87 -12.12 15.56
N GLY A 70 1.19 -12.42 14.30
CA GLY A 70 2.47 -13.01 13.92
C GLY A 70 3.65 -12.13 14.31
N ALA A 71 3.59 -10.83 14.01
CA ALA A 71 4.64 -9.88 14.38
C ALA A 71 4.84 -9.80 15.91
N ALA A 72 3.75 -9.81 16.69
CA ALA A 72 3.84 -9.81 18.14
C ALA A 72 4.47 -11.09 18.70
N TYR A 73 4.16 -12.26 18.11
CA TYR A 73 4.78 -13.52 18.49
C TYR A 73 6.27 -13.54 18.20
N LEU A 74 6.70 -13.06 17.03
CA LEU A 74 8.13 -12.98 16.67
C LEU A 74 8.92 -12.12 17.67
N VAL A 75 8.42 -10.93 18.00
CA VAL A 75 9.07 -10.06 18.99
C VAL A 75 9.09 -10.71 20.38
N ARG A 76 8.01 -11.37 20.78
CA ARG A 76 7.96 -12.08 22.07
C ARG A 76 8.98 -13.21 22.12
N ASP A 77 9.10 -13.97 21.04
CA ASP A 77 10.01 -15.11 20.97
C ASP A 77 11.47 -14.63 20.98
N GLU A 78 11.81 -13.54 20.28
CA GLU A 78 13.13 -12.87 20.38
C GLU A 78 13.43 -12.38 21.81
N ARG A 79 12.43 -11.80 22.49
CA ARG A 79 12.58 -11.35 23.89
C ARG A 79 12.79 -12.51 24.85
N MET A 80 12.11 -13.62 24.63
CA MET A 80 12.25 -14.82 25.45
C MET A 80 13.62 -15.47 25.28
N GLU A 81 14.12 -15.58 24.04
CA GLU A 81 15.46 -16.08 23.76
C GLU A 81 16.54 -15.21 24.42
N ASN A 82 16.39 -13.88 24.34
CA ASN A 82 17.33 -12.96 24.98
C ASN A 82 17.35 -13.10 26.51
N LEU A 83 16.19 -13.35 27.14
CA LEU A 83 16.12 -13.60 28.58
C LEU A 83 16.77 -14.93 28.96
N LEU A 84 16.57 -15.99 28.17
CA LEU A 84 17.21 -17.29 28.40
C LEU A 84 18.73 -17.21 28.27
N TRP A 85 19.24 -16.39 27.35
CA TRP A 85 20.67 -16.11 27.25
C TRP A 85 21.20 -15.35 28.48
N GLU A 86 20.45 -14.37 28.99
CA GLU A 86 20.81 -13.62 30.20
C GLU A 86 20.86 -14.51 31.46
N PHE A 87 19.91 -15.44 31.63
CA PHE A 87 19.90 -16.38 32.76
C PHE A 87 20.86 -17.57 32.58
N GLY A 88 21.12 -18.02 31.35
CA GLY A 88 22.01 -19.16 31.06
C GLY A 88 23.49 -18.79 30.96
N GLY A 89 23.82 -17.50 30.83
CA GLY A 89 25.20 -17.00 30.77
C GLY A 89 25.88 -16.82 32.13
N GLU A 90 25.19 -17.08 33.24
CA GLU A 90 25.75 -16.99 34.60
C GLU A 90 26.36 -18.32 35.10
N GLU A 91 26.35 -19.37 34.26
CA GLU A 91 27.00 -20.67 34.53
C GLU A 91 28.35 -20.82 33.79
N GLU A 92 29.22 -19.81 33.86
CA GLU A 92 30.69 -19.96 33.67
C GLU A 92 31.49 -19.13 34.69
#